data_AF-A0A1S3R342-F1
#
_entry.id   AF-A0A1S3R342-F1
#
_cell.length_a   1.000
_cell.length_b   1.000
_cell.length_c   1.000
_cell.angle_alpha   90.00
_cell.angle_beta   90.00
_cell.angle_gamma   90.00
#
_symmetry.space_group_name_H-M   'P 1'
#
loop_
_entity.id
_entity.type
_entity.pdbx_description
1 polymer ?
#
loop_
_entity_poly.entity_id
_entity_poly.type
_entity_poly.pdbx_seq_one_letter_code
_entity_poly.pdbx_strand_id
1 'polypeptide(L)'
;MIEIELNTTDVTVIDQLRAILRNAIYPVRINNLIQITGVNMSTVCYPNGTGFQCRCEDQYRWSCDQCVSYGNCDDITSDTCGCINAIPPDGQYCQSVHYQNFTACPITTASPTTVPTVPFQW
;
A
#
# COMPACT_ATOMS: atom_id res chain seq x y z
N MET A 1 17.38 4.34 4.03
CA MET A 1 16.20 5.12 3.60
C MET A 1 15.71 5.88 4.82
N ILE A 2 15.18 7.08 4.64
CA ILE A 2 14.55 7.85 5.73
C ILE A 2 13.06 7.87 5.43
N GLU A 3 12.26 7.59 6.43
CA GLU A 3 10.79 7.58 6.36
C GLU A 3 10.25 8.79 7.10
N ILE A 4 9.23 9.41 6.52
CA ILE A 4 8.59 10.62 7.05
C ILE A 4 7.09 10.43 6.95
N GLU A 5 6.41 10.50 8.09
CA GLU A 5 4.95 10.52 8.16
C GLU A 5 4.45 11.97 8.24
N LEU A 6 3.41 12.29 7.46
CA LEU A 6 2.76 13.60 7.46
C LEU A 6 1.27 13.42 7.71
N ASN A 7 0.80 13.94 8.84
CA ASN A 7 -0.62 13.97 9.18
C ASN A 7 -1.18 15.38 8.96
N THR A 8 -2.17 15.49 8.08
CA THR A 8 -2.88 16.74 7.78
C THR A 8 -4.36 16.46 7.56
N THR A 9 -5.21 17.42 7.90
CA THR A 9 -6.64 17.40 7.58
C THR A 9 -6.94 18.10 6.25
N ASP A 10 -5.99 18.88 5.73
CA ASP A 10 -6.11 19.61 4.49
C ASP A 10 -5.46 18.85 3.33
N VAL A 11 -6.30 18.31 2.45
CA VAL A 11 -5.89 17.56 1.26
C VAL A 11 -5.07 18.40 0.29
N THR A 12 -5.24 19.74 0.31
CA THR A 12 -4.47 20.64 -0.57
C THR A 12 -2.99 20.66 -0.23
N VAL A 13 -2.62 20.42 1.03
CA VAL A 13 -1.22 20.30 1.47
C VAL A 13 -0.56 19.08 0.83
N ILE A 14 -1.29 17.95 0.72
CA ILE A 14 -0.80 16.73 0.07
C ILE A 14 -0.56 16.99 -1.42
N ASP A 15 -1.50 17.67 -2.10
CA ASP A 15 -1.36 17.99 -3.52
C ASP A 15 -0.22 18.98 -3.80
N GLN A 16 -0.06 19.99 -2.95
CA GLN A 16 1.08 20.91 -3.02
C GLN A 16 2.40 20.18 -2.81
N LEU A 17 2.49 19.30 -1.81
CA LEU A 17 3.67 18.48 -1.58
C LEU A 17 3.99 17.61 -2.80
N ARG A 18 2.99 16.94 -3.37
CA ARG A 18 3.15 16.12 -4.58
C ARG A 18 3.68 16.97 -5.75
N ALA A 19 3.18 18.19 -5.94
CA ALA A 19 3.65 19.09 -6.97
C ALA A 19 5.10 19.56 -6.74
N ILE A 20 5.47 19.87 -5.48
CA ILE A 20 6.84 20.25 -5.12
C ILE A 20 7.81 19.09 -5.40
N LEU A 21 7.48 17.88 -4.95
CA LEU A 21 8.34 16.70 -5.13
C LEU A 21 8.54 16.33 -6.60
N ARG A 22 7.50 16.45 -7.43
CA ARG A 22 7.59 16.19 -8.88
C ARG A 22 8.47 17.21 -9.62
N ASN A 23 8.52 18.45 -9.15
CA ASN A 23 9.30 19.53 -9.78
C ASN A 23 10.70 19.70 -9.16
N ALA A 24 11.01 18.96 -8.10
CA ALA A 24 12.31 19.02 -7.45
C ALA A 24 13.39 18.40 -8.35
N ILE A 25 14.55 19.05 -8.39
CA ILE A 25 15.72 18.56 -9.13
C ILE A 25 16.67 17.90 -8.13
N TYR A 26 16.86 16.60 -8.28
CA TYR A 26 17.76 15.81 -7.42
C TYR A 26 19.15 15.64 -8.07
N PRO A 27 20.23 15.56 -7.27
CA PRO A 27 20.23 15.55 -5.81
C PRO A 27 20.12 16.94 -5.17
N VAL A 28 19.32 17.04 -4.11
CA VAL A 28 19.21 18.25 -3.28
C VAL A 28 20.24 18.19 -2.16
N ARG A 29 21.17 19.13 -2.12
CA ARG A 29 22.24 19.17 -1.12
C ARG A 29 21.75 19.92 0.13
N ILE A 30 21.65 19.21 1.26
CA ILE A 30 21.24 19.81 2.54
C ILE A 30 22.44 20.44 3.24
N ASN A 31 23.58 19.76 3.20
CA ASN A 31 24.87 20.27 3.65
C ASN A 31 26.02 19.53 2.94
N ASN A 32 27.26 19.71 3.41
CA ASN A 32 28.43 19.09 2.76
C ASN A 32 28.48 17.56 2.85
N LEU A 33 27.71 16.94 3.75
CA LEU A 33 27.71 15.50 4.02
C LEU A 33 26.41 14.82 3.57
N ILE A 34 25.29 15.54 3.54
CA ILE A 34 23.95 15.00 3.31
C ILE A 34 23.40 15.51 1.98
N GLN A 35 23.07 14.57 1.11
CA GLN A 35 22.38 14.79 -0.15
C GLN A 35 21.13 13.93 -0.22
N ILE A 36 20.01 14.54 -0.57
CA ILE A 36 18.78 13.82 -0.90
C ILE A 36 18.87 13.47 -2.37
N THR A 37 18.90 12.18 -2.69
CA THR A 37 19.00 11.68 -4.07
C THR A 37 17.64 11.46 -4.72
N GLY A 38 16.57 11.42 -3.93
CA GLY A 38 15.19 11.30 -4.38
C GLY A 38 14.25 11.25 -3.19
N VAL A 39 12.98 11.60 -3.41
CA VAL A 39 11.90 11.48 -2.43
C VAL A 39 10.68 10.95 -3.16
N ASN A 40 10.15 9.84 -2.69
CA ASN A 40 8.96 9.22 -3.27
C ASN A 40 7.87 9.13 -2.20
N MET A 41 6.66 9.54 -2.56
CA MET A 41 5.47 9.24 -1.77
C MET A 41 5.06 7.81 -2.07
N SER A 42 4.91 6.97 -1.05
CA SER A 42 4.55 5.55 -1.23
C SER A 42 3.09 5.27 -0.88
N THR A 43 2.54 6.01 0.07
CA THR A 43 1.25 5.73 0.71
C THR A 43 0.50 7.03 0.95
N VAL A 44 -0.80 7.03 0.68
CA VAL A 44 -1.72 8.14 0.94
C VAL A 44 -2.94 7.61 1.68
N CYS A 45 -3.20 8.14 2.88
CA CYS A 45 -4.37 7.80 3.68
C CYS A 45 -5.38 8.96 3.67
N TYR A 46 -6.66 8.64 3.58
CA TYR A 46 -7.73 9.63 3.63
C TYR A 46 -8.96 9.08 4.37
N PRO A 47 -9.76 9.96 5.01
CA PRO A 47 -11.01 9.54 5.65
C PRO A 47 -11.97 8.92 4.64
N ASN A 48 -12.55 7.76 4.96
CA ASN A 48 -13.56 7.10 4.15
C ASN A 48 -14.68 6.56 5.07
N GLY A 49 -15.83 7.24 5.04
CA GLY A 49 -16.94 6.96 5.95
C GLY A 49 -16.56 7.20 7.41
N THR A 50 -16.69 6.16 8.24
CA THR A 50 -16.32 6.20 9.68
C THR A 50 -14.87 5.78 9.94
N GLY A 51 -14.12 5.41 8.91
CA GLY A 51 -12.74 4.93 9.01
C GLY A 51 -11.80 5.69 8.09
N PHE A 52 -10.69 5.04 7.76
CA PHE A 52 -9.68 5.56 6.84
C PHE A 52 -9.40 4.54 5.75
N GLN A 53 -9.09 5.02 4.54
CA GLN A 53 -8.58 4.17 3.48
C GLN A 53 -7.19 4.65 3.09
N CYS A 54 -6.22 3.73 3.07
CA CYS A 54 -4.85 4.00 2.66
C CYS A 54 -4.56 3.33 1.32
N ARG A 55 -4.08 4.10 0.35
CA ARG A 55 -3.73 3.65 -0.99
C ARG A 55 -2.24 3.83 -1.26
N CYS A 56 -1.65 2.86 -1.94
CA CYS A 56 -0.29 2.98 -2.44
C CYS A 56 -0.23 3.86 -3.69
N GLU A 57 0.86 4.60 -3.85
CA GLU A 57 1.22 5.21 -5.12
C GLU A 57 1.67 4.14 -6.13
N ASP A 58 1.78 4.53 -7.40
CA ASP A 58 2.21 3.62 -8.47
C ASP A 58 3.58 3.00 -8.15
N GLN A 59 3.76 1.73 -8.50
CA GLN A 59 4.96 0.92 -8.20
C GLN A 59 5.17 0.60 -6.71
N TYR A 60 4.23 0.95 -5.83
CA TYR A 60 4.21 0.55 -4.43
C TYR A 60 3.02 -0.36 -4.13
N ARG A 61 3.19 -1.29 -3.20
CA ARG A 61 2.13 -2.23 -2.78
C ARG A 61 2.22 -2.53 -1.30
N TRP A 62 1.10 -2.96 -0.72
CA TRP A 62 1.05 -3.60 0.58
C TRP A 62 1.35 -5.10 0.44
N SER A 63 2.01 -5.70 1.42
CA SER A 63 2.19 -7.16 1.45
C SER A 63 0.88 -7.87 1.79
N CYS A 64 0.75 -9.15 1.42
CA CYS A 64 -0.49 -9.89 1.66
C CYS A 64 -0.92 -9.89 3.13
N ASP A 65 0.02 -10.05 4.07
CA ASP A 65 -0.27 -10.04 5.49
C ASP A 65 -0.88 -8.71 5.94
N GLN A 66 -0.41 -7.58 5.40
CA GLN A 66 -0.97 -6.25 5.66
C GLN A 66 -2.35 -6.10 5.02
N CYS A 67 -2.52 -6.57 3.78
CA CYS A 67 -3.80 -6.57 3.08
C CYS A 67 -4.88 -7.29 3.87
N VAL A 68 -4.58 -8.48 4.38
CA VAL A 68 -5.53 -9.27 5.17
C VAL A 68 -5.75 -8.63 6.55
N SER A 69 -4.68 -8.18 7.22
CA SER A 69 -4.76 -7.65 8.59
C SER A 69 -5.51 -6.32 8.67
N TYR A 70 -5.34 -5.44 7.68
CA TYR A 70 -5.94 -4.11 7.64
C TYR A 70 -7.19 -4.03 6.76
N GLY A 71 -7.57 -5.14 6.13
CA GLY A 71 -8.72 -5.25 5.25
C GLY A 71 -8.49 -4.55 3.92
N ASN A 72 -8.17 -5.32 2.88
CA ASN A 72 -7.98 -4.83 1.52
C ASN A 72 -9.27 -4.20 0.96
N CYS A 73 -9.14 -3.10 0.22
CA CYS A 73 -10.26 -2.49 -0.50
C CYS A 73 -10.24 -2.77 -2.02
N ASP A 74 -9.17 -3.37 -2.51
CA ASP A 74 -9.02 -3.90 -3.86
C ASP A 74 -8.62 -5.37 -3.80
N ASP A 75 -8.80 -6.10 -4.89
CA ASP A 75 -8.47 -7.52 -4.94
C ASP A 75 -6.98 -7.75 -4.68
N ILE A 76 -6.67 -8.81 -3.93
CA ILE A 76 -5.28 -9.23 -3.75
C ILE A 76 -4.80 -9.88 -5.04
N THR A 77 -3.83 -9.25 -5.69
CA THR A 77 -3.23 -9.71 -6.95
C THR A 77 -1.73 -9.89 -6.76
N SER A 78 -1.20 -11.03 -7.20
CA SER A 78 0.21 -11.40 -7.01
C SER A 78 0.68 -11.26 -5.56
N ASP A 79 -0.14 -11.72 -4.61
CA ASP A 79 0.12 -11.67 -3.16
C ASP A 79 0.28 -10.24 -2.59
N THR A 80 -0.29 -9.26 -3.28
CA THR A 80 -0.25 -7.85 -2.87
C THR A 80 -1.59 -7.17 -3.10
N CYS A 81 -1.83 -6.07 -2.41
CA CYS A 81 -2.96 -5.18 -2.69
C CYS A 81 -2.48 -3.74 -2.82
N GLY A 82 -3.24 -2.93 -3.54
CA GLY A 82 -2.99 -1.51 -3.70
C GLY A 82 -3.60 -0.67 -2.57
N CYS A 83 -4.55 -1.22 -1.80
CA CYS A 83 -5.20 -0.45 -0.75
C CYS A 83 -5.74 -1.25 0.43
N ILE A 84 -5.80 -0.58 1.59
CA ILE A 84 -6.30 -1.11 2.87
C ILE A 84 -7.27 -0.12 3.53
N ASN A 85 -8.14 -0.60 4.42
CA ASN A 85 -9.18 0.19 5.10
C ASN A 85 -8.80 0.58 6.55
N ALA A 86 -7.51 0.73 6.82
CA ALA A 86 -7.00 1.24 8.09
C ALA A 86 -5.70 2.02 7.89
N ILE A 87 -5.38 2.90 8.86
CA ILE A 87 -4.04 3.46 9.00
C ILE A 87 -3.21 2.43 9.79
N PRO A 88 -2.14 1.87 9.20
CA PRO A 88 -1.33 0.90 9.92
C PRO A 88 -0.73 1.49 11.20
N PRO A 89 -0.77 0.76 12.32
CA PRO A 89 0.03 1.11 13.49
C PRO A 89 1.53 0.99 13.16
N ASP A 90 2.35 1.72 13.91
CA ASP A 90 3.82 1.70 13.82
C ASP A 90 4.42 2.25 12.51
N GLY A 91 3.66 3.07 11.78
CA GLY A 91 4.18 3.80 10.61
C GLY A 91 4.48 2.91 9.40
N GLN A 92 3.90 1.70 9.34
CA GLN A 92 4.07 0.83 8.17
C GLN A 92 3.52 1.50 6.91
N TYR A 93 4.23 1.31 5.81
CA TYR A 93 3.97 1.99 4.54
C TYR A 93 4.14 1.02 3.36
N CYS A 94 3.55 1.37 2.22
CA CYS A 94 3.66 0.61 0.99
C CYS A 94 5.11 0.46 0.54
N GLN A 95 5.49 -0.75 0.21
CA GLN A 95 6.84 -1.10 -0.20
C GLN A 95 6.98 -1.07 -1.73
N SER A 96 8.17 -0.76 -2.22
CA SER A 96 8.41 -0.71 -3.68
C SER A 96 8.46 -2.12 -4.27
N VAL A 97 7.74 -2.33 -5.38
CA VAL A 97 7.73 -3.61 -6.12
C VAL A 97 9.08 -4.00 -6.72
N HIS A 98 10.02 -3.06 -6.83
CA HIS A 98 11.33 -3.31 -7.42
C HIS A 98 12.39 -3.76 -6.42
N TYR A 99 12.21 -3.44 -5.14
CA TYR A 99 13.25 -3.62 -4.12
C TYR A 99 12.86 -4.57 -2.99
N GLN A 100 11.58 -4.97 -2.92
CA GLN A 100 11.06 -5.75 -1.80
C GLN A 100 10.42 -7.04 -2.30
N ASN A 101 10.72 -8.13 -1.58
CA ASN A 101 10.03 -9.41 -1.75
C ASN A 101 8.81 -9.39 -0.83
N PHE A 102 7.62 -9.34 -1.42
CA PHE A 102 6.38 -9.40 -0.66
C PHE A 102 6.16 -10.80 -0.09
N THR A 103 5.65 -10.84 1.14
CA THR A 103 5.20 -12.07 1.78
C THR A 103 4.04 -12.66 0.98
N ALA A 104 4.19 -13.90 0.51
CA ALA A 104 3.12 -14.61 -0.19
C ALA A 104 1.89 -14.78 0.72
N CYS A 105 0.69 -14.77 0.15
CA CYS A 105 -0.50 -15.07 0.91
C CYS A 105 -0.45 -16.52 1.40
N PRO A 106 -0.96 -16.80 2.62
CA PRO A 106 -1.22 -18.18 3.01
C PRO A 106 -2.21 -18.78 2.00
N ILE A 107 -1.79 -19.85 1.33
CA ILE A 107 -2.62 -20.57 0.37
C ILE A 107 -3.83 -21.11 1.14
N THR A 108 -5.02 -20.59 0.85
CA THR A 108 -6.23 -21.19 1.39
C THR A 108 -6.46 -22.46 0.59
N THR A 109 -6.06 -23.62 1.13
CA THR A 109 -6.42 -24.91 0.56
C THR A 109 -7.95 -24.98 0.58
N ALA A 110 -8.57 -24.83 -0.59
CA ALA A 110 -10.01 -25.01 -0.73
C ALA A 110 -10.34 -26.41 -0.19
N SER A 111 -11.13 -26.47 0.89
CA SER A 111 -11.75 -27.74 1.28
C SER A 111 -12.51 -28.29 0.06
N PRO A 112 -12.41 -29.59 -0.24
CA PRO A 112 -13.10 -30.16 -1.39
C PRO A 112 -14.58 -29.86 -1.27
N THR A 113 -15.10 -29.05 -2.20
CA THR A 113 -16.53 -28.85 -2.35
C THR A 113 -17.11 -30.20 -2.76
N THR A 114 -17.85 -30.83 -1.85
CA THR A 114 -18.68 -31.99 -2.16
C THR A 114 -19.75 -31.55 -3.14
N VAL A 115 -19.51 -31.79 -4.43
CA VAL A 115 -20.53 -31.69 -5.48
C VAL A 115 -21.64 -32.69 -5.11
N PRO A 116 -22.91 -32.27 -4.92
CA PRO A 116 -23.99 -33.21 -4.75
C PRO A 116 -24.18 -33.97 -6.07
N THR A 117 -23.89 -35.27 -6.05
CA THR A 117 -24.19 -36.20 -7.12
C THR A 117 -25.70 -36.29 -7.30
N VAL A 118 -26.22 -35.67 -8.35
CA VAL A 118 -27.60 -35.86 -8.81
C VAL A 118 -27.70 -37.25 -9.45
N PRO A 119 -28.55 -38.17 -8.97
CA PRO A 119 -28.71 -39.48 -9.59
C PRO A 119 -29.53 -39.35 -10.87
N PHE A 120 -28.96 -39.78 -12.00
CA PHE A 120 -29.74 -40.03 -13.21
C PHE A 120 -30.57 -41.29 -13.01
N GLN A 121 -31.90 -41.14 -13.06
CA GLN A 121 -32.86 -42.24 -13.04
C GLN A 121 -33.34 -42.49 -14.48
N TRP A 122 -33.12 -43.71 -14.97
CA TRP A 122 -33.83 -44.32 -16.10
C TRP A 122 -35.08 -45.04 -15.60
#